data_AF-A0A1B6FDZ7-F1
#
_entry.id   AF-A0A1B6FDZ7-F1
#
_cell.length_a   1.000
_cell.length_b   1.000
_cell.length_c   1.000
_cell.angle_alpha   90.00
_cell.angle_beta   90.00
_cell.angle_gamma   90.00
#
_symmetry.space_group_name_H-M   'P 1'
#
loop_
_entity.id
_entity.type
_entity.pdbx_description
1 polymer ?
#
loop_
_entity_poly.entity_id
_entity_poly.type
_entity_poly.pdbx_seq_one_letter_code
_entity_poly.pdbx_strand_id
1 'polypeptide(L)'
;PLAYFQKYIPRSLFESAAEFTNIYAQQTDSRMKSCTTEEIETLFGLHIAMGNLRFPRVKMYWNSALGINLFLDNMTRDRFFTLRSNLHFVNNLDKPAGCKDVFYKVRPIF
;
A
#
# COMPACT_ATOMS: atom_id res chain seq x y z
N PRO A 1 -1.12 -1.79 21.58
CA PRO A 1 -1.78 -1.81 20.24
C PRO A 1 -0.85 -2.21 19.10
N LEU A 2 0.26 -1.48 18.89
CA LEU A 2 1.21 -1.75 17.80
C LEU A 2 1.86 -3.14 17.87
N ALA A 3 2.38 -3.53 19.04
CA ALA A 3 3.01 -4.84 19.22
C ALA A 3 2.07 -6.02 18.92
N TYR A 4 0.76 -5.86 19.12
CA TYR A 4 -0.23 -6.87 18.76
C TYR A 4 -0.49 -6.89 17.25
N PHE A 5 -0.62 -5.72 16.63
CA PHE A 5 -0.74 -5.59 15.17
C PHE A 5 0.43 -6.26 14.44
N GLN A 6 1.65 -6.03 14.93
CA GLN A 6 2.88 -6.59 14.35
C GLN A 6 2.98 -8.12 14.44
N LYS A 7 2.17 -8.78 15.29
CA LYS A 7 2.08 -10.25 15.30
C LYS A 7 1.41 -10.81 14.04
N TYR A 8 0.51 -10.04 13.43
CA TYR A 8 -0.25 -10.46 12.24
C TYR A 8 0.27 -9.80 10.97
N ILE A 9 0.78 -8.58 11.10
CA ILE A 9 1.28 -7.78 9.98
C ILE A 9 2.73 -7.39 10.33
N PRO A 10 3.70 -8.30 10.11
CA PRO A 10 5.09 -8.05 10.45
C PRO A 10 5.72 -7.04 9.48
N ARG A 11 6.79 -6.37 9.93
CA ARG A 11 7.49 -5.37 9.11
C ARG A 11 8.00 -5.93 7.77
N SER A 12 8.41 -7.20 7.76
CA SER A 12 8.85 -7.90 6.54
C SER A 12 7.80 -7.92 5.43
N LEU A 13 6.50 -7.91 5.79
CA LEU A 13 5.43 -7.82 4.80
C LEU A 13 5.46 -6.48 4.07
N PHE A 14 5.73 -5.38 4.79
CA PHE A 14 5.84 -4.05 4.20
C PHE A 14 7.12 -3.91 3.35
N GLU A 15 8.22 -4.54 3.78
CA GLU A 15 9.47 -4.58 3.03
C GLU A 15 9.26 -5.28 1.68
N SER A 16 8.66 -6.48 1.69
CA SER A 16 8.31 -7.20 0.46
C SER A 16 7.33 -6.42 -0.40
N ALA A 17 6.33 -5.78 0.20
CA ALA A 17 5.38 -4.96 -0.54
C ALA A 17 6.04 -3.76 -1.23
N ALA A 18 6.98 -3.08 -0.57
CA ALA A 18 7.72 -1.97 -1.15
C ALA A 18 8.60 -2.46 -2.32
N GLU A 19 9.31 -3.57 -2.14
CA GLU A 19 10.13 -4.20 -3.17
C GLU A 19 9.30 -4.54 -4.42
N PHE A 20 8.22 -5.32 -4.27
CA PHE A 20 7.43 -5.77 -5.41
C PHE A 20 6.60 -4.66 -6.05
N THR A 21 6.20 -3.64 -5.28
CA THR A 21 5.59 -2.43 -5.84
C THR A 21 6.57 -1.65 -6.73
N ASN A 22 7.84 -1.55 -6.32
CA ASN A 22 8.88 -0.92 -7.12
C ASN A 22 9.23 -1.73 -8.37
N ILE A 23 9.31 -3.06 -8.25
CA ILE A 23 9.51 -3.95 -9.40
C ILE A 23 8.36 -3.79 -10.40
N TYR A 24 7.11 -3.81 -9.92
CA TYR A 24 5.95 -3.61 -10.77
C TYR A 24 5.96 -2.25 -11.48
N ALA A 25 6.34 -1.18 -10.78
CA ALA A 25 6.48 0.14 -11.36
C ALA A 25 7.52 0.16 -12.49
N GLN A 26 8.70 -0.44 -12.29
CA GLN A 26 9.71 -0.55 -13.35
C GLN A 26 9.21 -1.31 -14.58
N GLN A 27 8.33 -2.29 -14.38
CA GLN A 27 7.74 -3.10 -15.46
C GLN A 27 6.62 -2.39 -16.24
N THR A 28 5.89 -1.45 -15.62
CA THR A 28 4.64 -0.91 -16.18
C THR A 28 4.58 0.59 -16.35
N ASP A 29 5.21 1.36 -15.46
CA ASP A 29 5.32 2.82 -15.54
C ASP A 29 6.63 3.28 -14.92
N SER A 30 7.65 3.44 -15.77
CA SER A 30 8.99 3.88 -15.38
C SER A 30 9.03 5.29 -14.76
N ARG A 31 7.92 6.03 -14.76
CA ARG A 31 7.82 7.37 -14.16
C ARG A 31 7.36 7.35 -12.71
N MET A 32 6.82 6.24 -12.21
CA MET A 32 6.47 6.16 -10.80
C MET A 32 7.75 6.22 -9.97
N LYS A 33 7.83 7.23 -9.08
CA LYS A 33 8.91 7.29 -8.09
C LYS A 33 8.85 6.05 -7.22
N SER A 34 10.01 5.44 -6.97
CA SER A 34 10.14 4.32 -6.05
C SER A 34 9.53 4.67 -4.69
N CYS A 35 9.00 3.67 -4.01
CA CYS A 35 8.43 3.77 -2.68
C CYS A 35 9.33 3.10 -1.65
N THR A 36 9.25 3.58 -0.42
CA THR A 36 9.95 2.99 0.73
C THR A 36 9.01 2.13 1.57
N THR A 37 9.59 1.28 2.43
CA THR A 37 8.83 0.53 3.44
C THR A 37 7.95 1.45 4.29
N GLU A 38 8.47 2.63 4.68
CA GLU A 38 7.77 3.62 5.49
C GLU A 38 6.57 4.23 4.76
N GLU A 39 6.67 4.45 3.44
CA GLU A 39 5.52 4.90 2.64
C GLU A 39 4.43 3.82 2.58
N ILE A 40 4.80 2.54 2.50
CA ILE A 40 3.83 1.43 2.55
C ILE A 40 3.21 1.32 3.96
N GLU A 41 4.00 1.41 5.03
CA GLU A 41 3.48 1.47 6.41
C GLU A 41 2.49 2.63 6.58
N THR A 42 2.82 3.80 6.05
CA THR A 42 1.95 4.98 6.06
C THR A 42 0.67 4.73 5.28
N LEU A 43 0.74 4.14 4.08
CA LEU A 43 -0.43 3.78 3.28
C LEU A 43 -1.42 2.89 4.05
N PHE A 44 -0.90 1.90 4.78
CA PHE A 44 -1.70 1.01 5.62
C PHE A 44 -2.29 1.74 6.83
N GLY A 45 -1.48 2.55 7.52
CA GLY A 45 -1.93 3.37 8.64
C GLY A 45 -3.08 4.30 8.26
N LEU A 46 -2.98 4.94 7.09
CA LEU A 46 -4.06 5.78 6.55
C LEU A 46 -5.33 4.96 6.26
N HIS A 47 -5.24 3.76 5.69
CA HIS A 47 -6.41 2.90 5.49
C HIS A 47 -7.08 2.48 6.81
N ILE A 48 -6.29 2.18 7.85
CA ILE A 48 -6.82 1.88 9.19
C ILE A 48 -7.58 3.11 9.74
N ALA A 49 -7.02 4.31 9.61
CA ALA A 49 -7.69 5.54 10.02
C ALA A 49 -8.99 5.79 9.24
N MET A 50 -9.01 5.53 7.93
CA MET A 50 -10.22 5.64 7.09
C MET A 50 -11.33 4.70 7.58
N GLY A 51 -10.99 3.49 8.04
CA GLY A 51 -11.97 2.55 8.61
C GLY A 51 -12.66 3.07 9.88
N ASN A 52 -11.99 3.95 10.63
CA ASN A 52 -12.52 4.59 11.83
C ASN A 52 -13.36 5.84 11.52
N LEU A 53 -12.89 6.68 10.60
CA LEU A 53 -13.54 7.97 10.27
C LEU A 53 -14.71 7.84 9.29
N ARG A 54 -14.66 6.88 8.36
CA ARG A 54 -15.76 6.48 7.46
C ARG A 54 -16.34 7.60 6.58
N PHE A 55 -15.51 8.49 6.06
CA PHE A 55 -15.97 9.47 5.06
C PHE A 55 -16.40 8.80 3.76
N PRO A 56 -17.44 9.35 3.08
CA PRO A 56 -18.06 8.71 1.93
C PRO A 56 -17.16 8.68 0.69
N ARG A 57 -16.12 9.53 0.63
CA ARG A 57 -15.18 9.57 -0.49
C ARG A 57 -13.76 9.68 0.04
N VAL A 58 -12.86 8.82 -0.46
CA VAL A 58 -11.44 8.79 -0.06
C VAL A 58 -10.75 10.16 -0.25
N LYS A 59 -11.11 10.91 -1.30
CA LYS A 59 -10.52 12.24 -1.54
C LYS A 59 -10.82 13.26 -0.43
N MET A 60 -11.87 13.05 0.36
CA MET A 60 -12.24 13.97 1.45
C MET A 60 -11.24 13.96 2.60
N TYR A 61 -10.48 12.88 2.80
CA TYR A 61 -9.45 12.82 3.83
C TYR A 61 -8.34 13.87 3.64
N TRP A 62 -8.16 14.35 2.40
CA TRP A 62 -7.22 15.43 2.05
C TRP A 62 -7.90 16.79 1.84
N ASN A 63 -9.15 16.95 2.24
CA ASN A 63 -9.80 18.25 2.19
C ASN A 63 -9.26 19.15 3.30
N SER A 64 -8.55 20.22 2.95
CA SER A 64 -7.99 21.17 3.91
C SER A 64 -9.05 21.81 4.81
N ALA A 65 -10.29 21.96 4.34
CA ALA A 65 -11.40 22.45 5.16
C ALA A 65 -11.80 21.50 6.29
N LEU A 66 -11.54 20.19 6.14
CA LEU A 66 -11.75 19.20 7.19
C LEU A 66 -10.56 19.10 8.15
N GLY A 67 -9.39 19.64 7.79
CA GLY A 67 -8.25 19.80 8.69
C GLY A 67 -7.72 18.50 9.31
N ILE A 68 -7.81 17.37 8.61
CA ILE A 68 -7.36 16.08 9.17
C ILE A 68 -5.85 15.92 8.95
N ASN A 69 -5.08 16.53 9.85
CA ASN A 69 -3.62 16.54 9.82
C ASN A 69 -2.99 15.15 9.67
N LEU A 70 -3.62 14.11 10.22
CA LEU A 70 -3.19 12.72 10.01
C LEU A 70 -2.99 12.36 8.53
N PHE A 71 -3.82 12.88 7.63
CA PHE A 71 -3.69 12.64 6.19
C PHE A 71 -2.85 13.72 5.51
N LEU A 72 -3.05 14.99 5.90
CA LEU A 72 -2.37 16.12 5.26
C LEU A 72 -0.85 16.09 5.47
N ASP A 73 -0.40 15.66 6.64
CA ASP A 73 1.01 15.75 7.04
C ASP A 73 1.82 14.50 6.66
N ASN A 74 1.17 13.36 6.43
CA ASN A 74 1.87 12.08 6.26
C ASN A 74 2.05 11.64 4.80
N MET A 75 1.10 11.94 3.91
CA MET A 75 1.19 11.53 2.50
C MET A 75 0.31 12.42 1.64
N THR A 76 0.74 12.82 0.45
CA THR A 76 -0.15 13.57 -0.45
C THR A 76 -1.26 12.67 -0.99
N ARG A 77 -2.42 13.25 -1.29
CA ARG A 77 -3.56 12.53 -1.89
C ARG A 77 -3.15 11.73 -3.13
N ASP A 78 -2.40 12.37 -4.02
CA ASP A 78 -2.06 11.78 -5.30
C ASP A 78 -1.03 10.64 -5.11
N ARG A 79 -0.06 10.81 -4.19
CA ARG A 79 0.86 9.72 -3.83
C ARG A 79 0.12 8.53 -3.21
N PHE A 80 -0.86 8.78 -2.35
CA PHE A 80 -1.72 7.71 -1.80
C PHE A 80 -2.40 6.91 -2.91
N PHE A 81 -3.04 7.58 -3.88
CA PHE A 81 -3.70 6.88 -4.98
C PHE A 81 -2.71 6.14 -5.88
N THR A 82 -1.55 6.73 -6.17
CA THR A 82 -0.48 6.07 -6.93
C THR A 82 0.01 4.81 -6.23
N LEU A 83 0.33 4.86 -4.93
CA LEU A 83 0.79 3.67 -4.21
C LEU A 83 -0.31 2.63 -4.09
N ARG A 84 -1.55 3.05 -3.81
CA ARG A 84 -2.71 2.16 -3.73
C ARG A 84 -2.97 1.39 -5.03
N SER A 85 -2.80 2.02 -6.19
CA SER A 85 -3.01 1.36 -7.49
C SER A 85 -1.86 0.44 -7.91
N ASN A 86 -0.66 0.66 -7.37
CA ASN A 86 0.55 -0.08 -7.74
C ASN A 86 1.00 -1.10 -6.69
N LEU A 87 0.30 -1.21 -5.56
CA LEU A 87 0.66 -2.12 -4.47
C LEU A 87 0.72 -3.58 -4.95
N HIS A 88 1.88 -4.21 -4.81
CA HIS A 88 2.13 -5.61 -5.17
C HIS A 88 2.86 -6.35 -4.06
N PHE A 89 2.64 -7.67 -3.98
CA PHE A 89 3.27 -8.56 -3.00
C PHE A 89 4.08 -9.68 -3.66
N VAL A 90 4.10 -9.75 -4.98
CA VAL A 90 4.90 -10.68 -5.77
C VAL A 90 5.38 -10.00 -7.04
N ASN A 91 6.47 -10.50 -7.62
CA ASN A 91 6.83 -10.18 -8.99
C ASN A 91 5.89 -10.93 -9.96
N ASN A 92 5.21 -10.18 -10.82
CA ASN A 92 4.27 -10.76 -11.79
C ASN A 92 4.98 -11.62 -12.85
N LEU A 93 6.25 -11.37 -13.14
CA LEU A 93 7.03 -12.12 -14.13
C LEU A 93 7.48 -13.49 -13.62
N ASP A 94 7.51 -13.68 -12.30
CA ASP A 94 7.94 -14.94 -11.69
C ASP A 94 6.80 -15.96 -11.59
N LYS A 95 5.59 -15.60 -12.05
CA LYS A 95 4.44 -16.51 -12.04
C LYS A 95 4.72 -17.73 -12.93
N PRO A 96 4.75 -18.96 -12.37
CA PRO A 96 5.01 -20.16 -13.17
C PRO A 96 3.96 -20.38 -14.26
N ALA A 97 4.40 -20.87 -15.42
CA ALA A 97 3.50 -21.28 -16.50
C ALA A 97 2.56 -22.39 -15.99
N GLY A 98 1.26 -22.26 -16.28
CA GLY A 98 0.26 -23.22 -15.81
C GLY A 98 -0.13 -23.09 -14.33
N CYS A 99 0.34 -22.07 -13.60
CA CYS A 99 -0.08 -21.81 -12.23
C CYS A 99 -1.61 -21.58 -12.15
N LYS A 100 -2.32 -22.56 -11.58
CA LYS A 100 -3.79 -22.57 -11.40
C LYS A 100 -4.26 -21.82 -10.14
N ASP A 101 -3.32 -21.26 -9.37
CA ASP A 101 -3.57 -20.82 -7.99
C ASP A 101 -4.66 -19.74 -7.82
N VAL A 102 -5.04 -18.89 -8.77
CA VAL A 102 -5.96 -17.72 -8.59
C VAL A 102 -5.59 -16.67 -7.53
N PHE A 103 -5.09 -17.04 -6.35
CA PHE A 103 -4.64 -16.14 -5.27
C PHE A 103 -3.14 -15.85 -5.31
N TYR A 104 -2.41 -16.36 -6.31
CA TYR A 104 -0.95 -16.25 -6.44
C TYR A 104 -0.39 -14.87 -6.07
N LYS A 105 -1.04 -13.79 -6.52
CA LYS A 105 -0.59 -12.41 -6.31
C LYS A 105 -0.59 -11.94 -4.85
N VAL A 106 -1.34 -12.61 -4.00
CA VAL A 106 -1.57 -12.25 -2.61
C VAL A 106 -1.22 -13.41 -1.67
N ARG A 107 -0.76 -14.56 -2.19
CA ARG A 107 -0.30 -15.72 -1.45
C ARG A 107 0.74 -15.40 -0.36
N PRO A 108 1.67 -14.45 -0.52
CA PRO A 108 2.59 -14.10 0.57
C PRO A 108 1.92 -13.53 1.83
N ILE A 109 0.62 -13.18 1.76
CA ILE A 109 -0.16 -12.65 2.88
C ILE A 109 -0.97 -13.75 3.59
N PHE A 110 -1.21 -14.91 2.96
CA PHE A 110 -2.09 -15.97 3.50
C PHE A 110 -1.61 -17.40 3.21
#